data_AF-A0A6S7ALA4-F1
#
_entry.id   AF-A0A6S7ALA4-F1
#
_cell.length_a   1.000
_cell.length_b   1.000
_cell.length_c   1.000
_cell.angle_alpha   90.00
_cell.angle_beta   90.00
_cell.angle_gamma   90.00
#
_symmetry.space_group_name_H-M   'P 1'
#
loop_
_entity.id
_entity.type
_entity.pdbx_description
1 polymer ?
#
loop_
_entity_poly.entity_id
_entity_poly.type
_entity_poly.pdbx_seq_one_letter_code
_entity_poly.pdbx_strand_id
1 'polypeptide(L)'
;MDLKQELQAAADQLSLARRRFVKGEEGLRLLNQSREAFINSLRNTGLTYAEAKIKYDNCLDDQEAEQLHVRQQMEYAERMHQFVLNKIAQQTATV
;
A
#
# COMPACT_ATOMS: atom_id res chain seq x y z
N MET A 1 -17.48 -5.21 23.33
CA MET A 1 -16.40 -6.12 22.88
C MET A 1 -15.31 -6.08 23.94
N ASP A 2 -14.59 -7.18 24.16
CA ASP A 2 -13.44 -7.19 25.06
C ASP A 2 -12.32 -6.31 24.45
N LEU A 3 -11.77 -5.38 25.21
CA LEU A 3 -10.71 -4.48 24.74
C LEU A 3 -9.47 -5.23 24.24
N LYS A 4 -9.19 -6.40 24.82
CA LYS A 4 -8.11 -7.26 24.34
C LYS A 4 -8.39 -7.78 22.93
N GLN A 5 -9.65 -8.10 22.63
CA GLN A 5 -10.09 -8.50 21.28
C GLN A 5 -10.05 -7.31 20.31
N GLU A 6 -10.47 -6.11 20.74
CA GLU A 6 -10.37 -4.88 19.92
C GLU A 6 -8.90 -4.56 19.58
N LEU A 7 -8.00 -4.71 20.55
CA LEU A 7 -6.56 -4.46 20.34
C LEU A 7 -5.96 -5.47 19.35
N GLN A 8 -6.25 -6.77 19.54
CA GLN A 8 -5.76 -7.80 18.64
C GLN A 8 -6.25 -7.57 17.20
N ALA A 9 -7.54 -7.27 17.03
CA ALA A 9 -8.10 -7.00 15.71
C ALA A 9 -7.44 -5.77 15.05
N ALA A 10 -7.21 -4.69 15.80
CA ALA A 10 -6.52 -3.51 15.28
C ALA A 10 -5.05 -3.80 14.90
N ALA A 11 -4.35 -4.61 15.70
CA ALA A 11 -2.97 -5.03 15.42
C ALA A 11 -2.88 -5.90 14.16
N ASP A 12 -3.82 -6.83 13.98
CA ASP A 12 -3.89 -7.69 12.80
C ASP A 12 -4.15 -6.88 11.52
N GLN A 13 -5.06 -5.91 11.58
CA GLN A 13 -5.35 -5.01 10.46
C GLN A 13 -4.12 -4.14 10.11
N LEU A 14 -3.43 -3.58 11.11
CA LEU A 14 -2.20 -2.81 10.90
C LEU A 14 -1.09 -3.68 10.28
N SER A 15 -0.92 -4.90 10.77
CA SER A 15 0.06 -5.86 10.22
C SER A 15 -0.24 -6.23 8.77
N LEU A 16 -1.51 -6.42 8.42
CA LEU A 16 -1.92 -6.68 7.04
C LEU A 16 -1.68 -5.46 6.13
N ALA A 17 -2.04 -4.26 6.60
CA ALA A 17 -1.86 -3.03 5.83
C ALA A 17 -0.38 -2.73 5.57
N ARG A 18 0.49 -2.90 6.57
CA ARG A 18 1.96 -2.77 6.42
C ARG A 18 2.53 -3.75 5.40
N ARG A 19 2.09 -5.01 5.42
CA ARG A 19 2.52 -6.01 4.44
C ARG A 19 2.12 -5.65 3.01
N ARG A 20 0.90 -5.14 2.82
CA ARG A 20 0.43 -4.66 1.51
C ARG A 20 1.24 -3.47 1.03
N PHE A 21 1.48 -2.48 1.90
CA PHE A 21 2.26 -1.30 1.60
C PHE A 21 3.68 -1.64 1.13
N VAL A 22 4.40 -2.46 1.91
CA VAL A 22 5.77 -2.89 1.56
C VAL A 22 5.80 -3.64 0.23
N LYS A 23 4.83 -4.52 -0.02
CA LYS A 23 4.74 -5.25 -1.28
C LYS A 23 4.51 -4.31 -2.47
N GLY A 24 3.69 -3.28 -2.30
CA GLY A 24 3.43 -2.27 -3.33
C GLY A 24 4.66 -1.40 -3.62
N GLU A 25 5.40 -0.97 -2.59
CA GLU A 25 6.69 -0.25 -2.76
C GLU A 25 7.67 -1.07 -3.60
N GLU A 26 7.81 -2.37 -3.28
CA GLU A 26 8.68 -3.28 -4.02
C GLU A 26 8.21 -3.46 -5.47
N GLY A 27 6.90 -3.57 -5.69
CA GLY A 27 6.31 -3.63 -7.04
C GLY A 27 6.62 -2.38 -7.87
N LEU A 28 6.44 -1.19 -7.32
CA LEU A 28 6.76 0.08 -7.98
C LEU A 28 8.25 0.21 -8.27
N ARG A 29 9.11 -0.21 -7.34
CA ARG A 29 10.55 -0.22 -7.54
C ARG A 29 10.94 -1.10 -8.72
N LEU A 30 10.36 -2.30 -8.81
CA LEU A 30 10.59 -3.23 -9.92
C LEU A 30 10.04 -2.69 -11.24
N LEU A 31 8.84 -2.08 -11.24
CA LEU A 31 8.26 -1.47 -12.43
C LEU A 31 9.19 -0.39 -13.00
N ASN A 32 9.65 0.52 -12.15
CA ASN A 32 10.61 1.57 -12.51
C ASN A 32 11.90 1.01 -13.11
N GLN A 33 12.46 -0.04 -12.50
CA GLN A 33 13.67 -0.70 -13.01
C GLN A 33 13.44 -1.42 -14.34
N SER A 34 12.22 -1.85 -14.61
CA SER A 34 11.85 -2.61 -15.81
C SER A 34 11.48 -1.74 -17.02
N ARG A 35 11.49 -0.41 -16.90
CA ARG A 35 10.98 0.54 -17.91
C ARG A 35 11.32 0.18 -19.35
N GLU A 36 12.61 0.03 -19.67
CA GLU A 36 13.05 -0.26 -21.04
C GLU A 36 12.61 -1.66 -21.51
N ALA A 37 12.65 -2.65 -20.63
CA ALA A 37 12.21 -4.01 -20.95
C ALA A 37 10.69 -4.05 -21.21
N PHE A 38 9.91 -3.33 -20.40
CA PHE A 38 8.47 -3.19 -20.57
C PHE A 38 8.12 -2.52 -21.90
N ILE A 39 8.74 -1.37 -22.19
CA ILE A 39 8.52 -0.63 -23.44
C ILE A 39 8.91 -1.48 -24.65
N ASN A 40 10.05 -2.19 -24.60
CA ASN A 40 10.45 -3.06 -25.70
C ASN A 40 9.52 -4.26 -25.88
N SER A 41 9.01 -4.85 -24.80
CA SER A 41 7.98 -5.89 -24.86
C SER A 41 6.73 -5.40 -25.58
N LEU A 42 6.25 -4.20 -25.26
CA LEU A 42 5.13 -3.57 -25.95
C LEU A 42 5.43 -3.29 -27.43
N ARG A 43 6.64 -2.86 -27.77
CA ARG A 43 7.02 -2.64 -29.17
C ARG A 43 7.03 -3.92 -29.99
N ASN A 44 7.36 -5.06 -29.38
CA ASN A 44 7.29 -6.36 -30.04
C ASN A 44 5.86 -6.78 -30.44
N THR A 45 4.83 -6.07 -29.97
CA THR A 45 3.43 -6.28 -30.39
C THR A 45 3.01 -5.38 -31.56
N GLY A 46 3.93 -4.57 -32.10
CA GLY A 46 3.68 -3.67 -33.23
C GLY A 46 3.45 -2.20 -32.85
N LEU A 47 3.54 -1.86 -31.56
CA LEU A 47 3.46 -0.46 -31.11
C LEU A 47 4.74 0.32 -31.46
N THR A 48 4.56 1.59 -31.81
CA THR A 48 5.67 2.53 -31.87
C THR A 48 6.23 2.77 -30.47
N TYR A 49 7.45 3.31 -30.39
CA TYR A 49 8.04 3.67 -29.09
C TYR A 49 7.17 4.68 -28.33
N ALA A 50 6.58 5.66 -29.03
CA ALA A 50 5.74 6.68 -28.40
C ALA A 50 4.48 6.06 -27.77
N GLU A 51 3.80 5.16 -28.48
CA GLU A 51 2.61 4.46 -27.95
C GLU A 51 2.96 3.52 -26.80
N ALA A 52 4.07 2.79 -26.91
CA ALA A 52 4.55 1.92 -25.84
C ALA A 52 4.94 2.71 -24.59
N LYS A 53 5.59 3.87 -24.76
CA LYS A 53 5.92 4.78 -23.66
C LYS A 53 4.66 5.28 -22.95
N ILE A 54 3.65 5.76 -23.69
CA ILE A 54 2.38 6.22 -23.10
C ILE A 54 1.74 5.11 -22.26
N LYS A 55 1.73 3.86 -22.75
CA LYS A 55 1.18 2.73 -21.99
C LYS A 55 1.97 2.42 -20.72
N TYR A 56 3.31 2.50 -20.78
CA TYR A 56 4.14 2.35 -19.59
C TYR A 56 3.87 3.47 -18.58
N ASP A 57 3.84 4.73 -19.04
CA ASP A 57 3.63 5.90 -18.17
C ASP A 57 2.25 5.81 -17.49
N ASN A 58 1.19 5.49 -18.23
CA ASN A 58 -0.15 5.29 -17.65
C ASN A 58 -0.16 4.16 -16.61
N CYS A 59 0.53 3.05 -16.88
CA CYS A 59 0.63 1.94 -15.93
C CYS A 59 1.36 2.37 -14.66
N LEU A 60 2.44 3.15 -14.78
CA LEU A 60 3.16 3.69 -13.63
C LEU A 60 2.27 4.63 -12.81
N ASP A 61 1.58 5.57 -13.46
CA ASP A 61 0.67 6.51 -12.81
C ASP A 61 -0.45 5.78 -12.04
N ASP A 62 -1.07 4.76 -12.65
CA ASP A 62 -2.10 3.94 -12.01
C ASP A 62 -1.56 3.21 -10.77
N GLN A 63 -0.35 2.63 -10.85
CA GLN A 63 0.26 1.93 -9.72
C GLN A 63 0.69 2.89 -8.61
N GLU A 64 1.15 4.10 -8.93
CA GLU A 64 1.49 5.14 -7.95
C GLU A 64 0.24 5.64 -7.22
N ALA A 65 -0.87 5.82 -7.95
CA ALA A 65 -2.16 6.17 -7.36
C ALA A 65 -2.70 5.08 -6.42
N GLU A 66 -2.59 3.81 -6.82
CA GLU A 66 -2.97 2.69 -5.95
C GLU A 66 -2.08 2.61 -4.70
N GLN A 67 -0.77 2.79 -4.85
CA GLN A 67 0.14 2.77 -3.71
C GLN A 67 -0.13 3.92 -2.72
N LEU A 68 -0.47 5.10 -3.23
CA LEU A 68 -0.94 6.22 -2.41
C LEU A 68 -2.18 5.82 -1.58
N HIS A 69 -3.13 5.12 -2.18
CA HIS A 69 -4.31 4.64 -1.47
C HIS A 69 -3.95 3.61 -0.39
N VAL A 70 -3.06 2.65 -0.71
CA VAL A 70 -2.58 1.65 0.27
C VAL A 70 -1.86 2.32 1.44
N ARG A 71 -1.06 3.36 1.20
CA ARG A 71 -0.43 4.17 2.25
C ARG A 71 -1.48 4.78 3.19
N GLN A 72 -2.51 5.42 2.64
CA GLN A 72 -3.59 6.01 3.43
C GLN A 72 -4.33 4.97 4.28
N GLN A 73 -4.55 3.76 3.75
CA GLN A 73 -5.15 2.65 4.52
C GLN A 73 -4.24 2.21 5.68
N MET A 74 -2.92 2.15 5.47
CA MET A 74 -1.95 1.82 6.51
C MET A 74 -1.94 2.90 7.61
N GLU A 75 -1.87 4.17 7.25
CA GLU A 75 -1.93 5.30 8.19
C GLU A 75 -3.23 5.30 8.99
N TYR A 76 -4.36 4.96 8.35
CA TYR A 76 -5.62 4.78 9.06
C TYR A 76 -5.58 3.63 10.06
N ALA A 77 -5.09 2.44 9.66
CA ALA A 77 -4.97 1.29 10.56
C ALA A 77 -4.06 1.60 11.76
N GLU A 78 -3.00 2.39 11.56
CA GLU A 78 -2.11 2.83 12.63
C GLU A 78 -2.82 3.75 13.63
N ARG A 79 -3.60 4.72 13.14
CA ARG A 79 -4.44 5.57 14.00
C ARG A 79 -5.45 4.76 14.80
N MET A 80 -6.08 3.74 14.18
CA MET A 80 -7.03 2.88 14.87
C MET A 80 -6.38 2.03 15.96
N HIS A 81 -5.20 1.47 15.68
CA HIS A 81 -4.43 0.74 16.69
C HIS A 81 -4.05 1.64 17.88
N GLN A 82 -3.56 2.85 17.60
CA GLN A 82 -3.23 3.81 18.65
C GLN A 82 -4.45 4.26 19.46
N PHE A 83 -5.60 4.43 18.80
CA PHE A 83 -6.86 4.76 19.46
C PHE A 83 -7.26 3.69 20.49
N VAL A 84 -7.18 2.40 20.12
CA VAL A 84 -7.52 1.30 21.03
C VAL A 84 -6.53 1.23 22.20
N LEU A 85 -5.24 1.42 21.96
CA LEU A 85 -4.23 1.50 23.03
C LEU A 85 -4.54 2.62 24.03
N ASN A 86 -4.89 3.81 23.53
CA ASN A 86 -5.23 4.95 24.38
C ASN A 86 -6.50 4.68 25.21
N LYS A 87 -7.51 4.03 24.62
CA LYS A 87 -8.74 3.62 25.33
C LYS A 87 -8.45 2.64 26.47
N ILE A 88 -7.57 1.66 26.23
CA ILE A 88 -7.12 0.72 27.26
C ILE A 88 -6.39 1.46 28.39
N ALA A 89 -5.44 2.33 28.07
CA ALA A 89 -4.67 3.08 29.06
C ALA A 89 -5.57 3.95 29.94
N GLN A 90 -6.58 4.60 29.37
CA GLN A 90 -7.55 5.41 30.11
C GLN A 90 -8.38 4.57 31.09
N GLN A 91 -8.80 3.37 30.70
CA GLN A 91 -9.53 2.46 31.58
C GLN A 91 -8.64 1.92 32.72
N THR A 92 -7.38 1.60 32.43
CA THR A 92 -6.44 1.16 33.49
C THR A 92 -6.13 2.29 34.48
N ALA A 93 -6.16 3.55 34.04
CA ALA A 93 -5.92 4.71 34.92
C ALA A 93 -7.13 5.09 35.79
N THR A 94 -8.32 4.53 35.55
CA THR A 94 -9.55 4.81 36.31
C THR A 94 -9.93 3.71 37.29
N VAL A 95 -9.14 2.64 37.40
CA VAL A 95 -9.30 1.49 38.32
C VAL A 95 -8.19 1.51 39.36
#